data_AF-A0A1A3L0Y1-F1
#
_entry.id   AF-A0A1A3L0Y1-F1
#
_cell.length_a   1.000
_cell.length_b   1.000
_cell.length_c   1.000
_cell.angle_alpha   90.00
_cell.angle_beta   90.00
_cell.angle_gamma   90.00
#
_symmetry.space_group_name_H-M   'P 1'
#
loop_
_entity.id
_entity.type
_entity.pdbx_description
1 polymer ?
#
loop_
_entity_poly.entity_id
_entity_poly.type
_entity_poly.pdbx_seq_one_letter_code
_entity_poly.pdbx_strand_id
1 'polypeptide(L)'
;MSTDSDLDKFELDDYQHLFARTIDTRNHLFTELAAGIDALERASGTLEQLRTAPVEDVEFSHGRDGRDVAAFLDDAIRYARAAYAVVHTVIDQKTR
;
A
#
# COMPACT_ATOMS: atom_id res chain seq x y z
N MET A 1 35.43 -17.22 33.29
CA MET A 1 34.84 -15.88 33.09
C MET A 1 34.74 -15.65 31.59
N SER A 2 33.55 -15.79 31.00
CA SER A 2 33.15 -15.18 29.70
C SER A 2 31.71 -15.52 29.25
N THR A 3 30.87 -16.19 30.05
CA THR A 3 29.54 -16.63 29.59
C THR A 3 28.49 -15.52 29.55
N ASP A 4 28.62 -14.52 30.43
CA ASP A 4 27.68 -13.40 30.56
C ASP A 4 27.77 -12.46 29.34
N SER A 5 29.00 -12.11 28.95
CA SER A 5 29.27 -11.25 27.78
C SER A 5 28.93 -11.90 26.44
N ASP A 6 29.00 -13.23 26.34
CA ASP A 6 28.66 -13.97 25.11
C ASP A 6 27.14 -14.13 24.96
N LEU A 7 26.41 -14.26 26.07
CA LEU A 7 24.95 -14.22 26.11
C LEU A 7 24.41 -12.83 25.75
N ASP A 8 24.96 -11.77 26.35
CA ASP A 8 24.59 -10.39 26.04
C ASP A 8 24.80 -10.03 24.56
N LYS A 9 25.90 -10.52 23.97
CA LYS A 9 26.19 -10.30 22.55
C LYS A 9 25.23 -11.05 21.63
N PHE A 10 24.90 -12.30 21.95
CA PHE A 10 23.94 -13.08 21.18
C PHE A 10 22.55 -12.46 21.21
N GLU A 11 22.10 -11.98 22.37
CA GLU A 11 20.83 -11.25 22.49
C GLU A 11 20.85 -9.95 21.67
N LEU A 12 21.94 -9.17 21.74
CA LEU A 12 22.11 -7.95 20.94
C LEU A 12 22.04 -8.21 19.42
N ASP A 13 22.70 -9.27 18.94
CA ASP A 13 22.68 -9.64 17.52
C ASP A 13 21.26 -10.06 17.07
N ASP A 14 20.52 -10.79 17.90
CA ASP A 14 19.12 -11.17 17.61
C ASP A 14 18.19 -9.95 17.61
N TYR A 15 18.35 -9.04 18.57
CA TYR A 15 17.62 -7.76 18.60
C TYR A 15 17.90 -6.93 17.34
N GLN A 16 19.16 -6.82 16.91
CA GLN A 16 19.52 -6.10 15.69
C GLN A 16 18.91 -6.74 14.44
N HIS A 17 18.90 -8.07 14.37
CA HIS A 17 18.30 -8.80 13.26
C HIS A 17 16.77 -8.61 13.20
N LEU A 18 16.09 -8.70 14.34
CA LEU A 18 14.65 -8.45 14.45
C LEU A 18 14.30 -7.00 14.11
N PHE A 19 15.14 -6.05 14.53
CA PHE A 19 14.97 -4.64 14.20
C PHE A 19 15.10 -4.37 12.70
N ALA A 20 16.15 -4.91 12.06
CA ALA A 20 16.36 -4.80 10.62
C ALA A 20 15.17 -5.39 9.84
N ARG A 21 14.73 -6.60 10.21
CA ARG A 21 13.57 -7.26 9.59
C ARG A 21 12.28 -6.44 9.75
N THR A 22 12.11 -5.76 10.89
CA THR A 22 10.97 -4.89 11.14
C THR A 22 10.98 -3.67 10.21
N ILE A 23 12.14 -3.06 9.99
CA ILE A 23 12.30 -1.94 9.04
C ILE A 23 11.98 -2.40 7.61
N ASP A 24 12.58 -3.51 7.18
CA ASP A 24 12.36 -4.06 5.83
C ASP A 24 10.88 -4.37 5.58
N THR A 25 10.22 -5.00 6.56
CA THR A 25 8.80 -5.34 6.45
C THR A 25 7.92 -4.08 6.38
N ARG A 26 8.27 -3.02 7.10
CA ARG A 26 7.55 -1.73 7.05
C ARG A 26 7.70 -1.06 5.68
N ASN A 27 8.92 -1.02 5.17
CA ASN A 27 9.20 -0.47 3.84
C ASN A 27 8.46 -1.27 2.76
N HIS A 28 8.42 -2.59 2.89
CA HIS A 28 7.67 -3.43 1.98
C HIS A 28 6.16 -3.14 2.01
N LEU A 29 5.55 -3.05 3.20
CA LEU A 29 4.14 -2.66 3.33
C LEU A 29 3.85 -1.30 2.67
N PHE A 30 4.75 -0.34 2.85
CA PHE A 30 4.64 0.98 2.23
C PHE A 30 4.68 0.92 0.70
N THR A 31 5.61 0.14 0.14
CA THR A 31 5.72 -0.09 -1.30
C THR A 31 4.46 -0.78 -1.87
N GLU A 32 3.95 -1.81 -1.19
CA GLU A 32 2.76 -2.53 -1.65
C GLU A 32 1.50 -1.65 -1.63
N LEU A 33 1.36 -0.76 -0.63
CA LEU A 33 0.26 0.22 -0.61
C LEU A 33 0.37 1.22 -1.76
N ALA A 34 1.57 1.73 -2.07
CA ALA A 34 1.78 2.61 -3.22
C ALA A 34 1.43 1.90 -4.54
N ALA A 35 1.92 0.68 -4.73
CA ALA A 35 1.62 -0.12 -5.92
C ALA A 35 0.12 -0.40 -6.08
N GLY A 36 -0.58 -0.64 -4.98
CA GLY A 36 -2.04 -0.80 -4.96
C GLY A 36 -2.78 0.47 -5.40
N ILE A 37 -2.37 1.64 -4.92
CA ILE A 37 -2.94 2.93 -5.34
C ILE A 37 -2.73 3.12 -6.85
N ASP A 38 -1.51 2.91 -7.36
CA ASP A 38 -1.21 3.05 -8.79
C ASP A 38 -2.03 2.09 -9.66
N ALA A 39 -2.31 0.88 -9.16
CA ALA A 39 -3.17 -0.08 -9.85
C ALA A 39 -4.63 0.40 -9.91
N LEU A 40 -5.16 0.94 -8.81
CA LEU A 40 -6.52 1.49 -8.76
C LEU A 40 -6.68 2.72 -9.65
N GLU A 41 -5.69 3.62 -9.67
CA GLU A 41 -5.70 4.81 -10.56
C GLU A 41 -5.69 4.40 -12.03
N ARG A 42 -4.87 3.41 -12.40
CA ARG A 42 -4.87 2.85 -13.77
C ARG A 42 -6.22 2.22 -14.11
N ALA A 43 -6.81 1.45 -13.19
CA ALA A 43 -8.14 0.85 -13.40
C ALA A 43 -9.21 1.93 -13.61
N SER A 44 -9.17 3.02 -12.84
CA SER A 44 -10.06 4.18 -13.03
C SER A 44 -9.87 4.82 -14.40
N GLY A 45 -8.63 4.98 -14.86
CA GLY A 45 -8.34 5.50 -16.19
C GLY A 45 -8.84 4.58 -17.32
N THR A 46 -8.69 3.27 -17.16
CA THR A 46 -9.25 2.29 -18.11
C THR A 46 -10.78 2.31 -18.13
N LEU A 47 -11.43 2.41 -16.97
CA LEU A 47 -12.88 2.53 -16.90
C LEU A 47 -13.36 3.80 -17.61
N GLU A 48 -12.67 4.93 -17.45
CA GLU A 48 -13.04 6.16 -18.13
C GLU A 48 -12.96 6.04 -19.66
N GLN A 49 -11.97 5.30 -20.18
CA GLN A 49 -11.89 4.99 -21.61
C GLN A 49 -13.06 4.13 -22.09
N LEU A 50 -13.55 3.19 -21.27
CA LEU A 50 -14.75 2.41 -21.59
C LEU A 50 -16.03 3.24 -21.52
N ARG A 51 -16.04 4.32 -20.71
CA ARG A 51 -17.22 5.18 -20.54
C ARG A 51 -17.30 6.31 -21.56
N THR A 52 -16.26 6.52 -22.36
CA THR A 52 -16.14 7.66 -23.29
C THR A 52 -15.66 7.22 -24.66
N ALA A 53 -15.98 8.00 -25.70
CA ALA A 53 -15.50 7.73 -27.05
C ALA A 53 -13.95 7.79 -27.13
N PRO A 54 -13.28 7.00 -27.99
CA PRO A 54 -13.83 6.15 -29.05
C PRO A 54 -14.08 4.68 -28.66
N VAL A 55 -13.76 4.28 -27.43
CA VAL A 55 -13.87 2.89 -26.93
C VAL A 55 -15.13 2.73 -26.07
N GLU A 56 -16.14 3.55 -26.31
CA GLU A 56 -17.35 3.57 -25.50
C GLU A 56 -18.04 2.21 -25.53
N ASP A 57 -18.16 1.61 -24.36
CA ASP A 57 -18.87 0.39 -24.06
C ASP A 57 -20.17 0.78 -23.34
N VAL A 58 -21.32 0.43 -23.92
CA VAL A 58 -22.64 0.92 -23.48
C VAL A 58 -23.02 0.38 -22.10
N GLU A 59 -22.56 -0.83 -21.77
CA GLU A 59 -22.76 -1.47 -20.46
C GLU A 59 -22.04 -0.69 -19.36
N PHE A 60 -20.87 -0.12 -19.65
CA PHE A 60 -20.14 0.73 -18.71
C PHE A 60 -20.55 2.21 -18.77
N SER A 61 -20.89 2.76 -19.94
CA SER A 61 -21.19 4.19 -20.10
C SER A 61 -22.60 4.57 -19.63
N HIS A 62 -23.60 3.75 -19.93
CA HIS A 62 -25.01 4.01 -19.62
C HIS A 62 -25.58 3.10 -18.52
N GLY A 63 -24.88 2.00 -18.21
CA GLY A 63 -25.30 1.05 -17.21
C GLY A 63 -25.17 1.56 -15.77
N ARG A 64 -25.96 0.95 -14.87
CA ARG A 64 -25.77 1.10 -13.44
C ARG A 64 -24.40 0.56 -13.02
N ASP A 65 -24.01 -0.57 -13.59
CA ASP A 65 -22.79 -1.30 -13.22
C ASP A 65 -21.53 -0.45 -13.41
N GLY A 66 -21.40 0.27 -14.53
CA GLY A 66 -20.27 1.16 -14.75
C GLY A 66 -20.19 2.33 -13.78
N ARG A 67 -21.34 2.87 -13.34
CA ARG A 67 -21.39 3.89 -12.28
C ARG A 67 -21.03 3.32 -10.91
N ASP A 68 -21.52 2.13 -10.60
CA ASP A 68 -21.24 1.44 -9.34
C ASP A 68 -19.73 1.08 -9.24
N VAL A 69 -19.12 0.64 -10.35
CA VAL A 69 -17.67 0.39 -10.42
C VAL A 69 -16.86 1.70 -10.32
N ALA A 70 -17.30 2.78 -10.97
CA ALA A 70 -16.63 4.08 -10.83
C ALA A 70 -16.65 4.57 -9.38
N ALA A 71 -17.80 4.52 -8.72
CA ALA A 71 -17.94 4.89 -7.31
C ALA A 71 -17.07 4.02 -6.40
N PHE A 72 -17.01 2.70 -6.66
CA PHE A 72 -16.13 1.79 -5.92
C PHE A 72 -14.65 2.17 -6.08
N LEU A 73 -14.19 2.47 -7.30
CA LEU A 73 -12.79 2.84 -7.55
C LEU A 73 -12.41 4.15 -6.86
N ASP A 74 -13.28 5.16 -6.92
CA ASP A 74 -13.08 6.42 -6.22
C ASP A 74 -12.93 6.22 -4.70
N ASP A 75 -13.82 5.43 -4.10
CA ASP A 75 -13.75 5.11 -2.67
C ASP A 75 -12.53 4.26 -2.33
N ALA A 76 -12.19 3.26 -3.14
CA ALA A 76 -11.03 2.42 -2.93
C ALA A 76 -9.73 3.24 -2.97
N ILE A 77 -9.58 4.15 -3.95
CA ILE A 77 -8.42 5.07 -4.04
C ILE A 77 -8.35 5.95 -2.79
N ARG A 78 -9.49 6.50 -2.35
CA ARG A 78 -9.55 7.34 -1.14
C ARG A 78 -9.12 6.57 0.11
N TYR A 79 -9.63 5.35 0.32
CA TYR A 79 -9.27 4.53 1.47
C TYR A 79 -7.81 4.05 1.40
N ALA A 80 -7.31 3.69 0.21
CA ALA A 80 -5.92 3.29 0.03
C ALA A 80 -4.95 4.43 0.34
N ARG A 81 -5.24 5.66 -0.14
CA ARG A 81 -4.45 6.86 0.18
C ARG A 81 -4.47 7.18 1.68
N ALA A 82 -5.61 6.98 2.35
CA ALA A 82 -5.70 7.15 3.80
C ALA A 82 -4.83 6.14 4.56
N ALA A 83 -4.89 4.85 4.18
CA ALA A 83 -4.05 3.81 4.76
C ALA A 83 -2.55 4.09 4.52
N TYR A 84 -2.19 4.49 3.30
CA TYR A 84 -0.82 4.89 2.95
C TYR A 84 -0.31 6.04 3.82
N ALA A 85 -1.11 7.09 4.03
CA ALA A 85 -0.72 8.23 4.87
C ALA A 85 -0.50 7.82 6.34
N VAL A 86 -1.33 6.91 6.88
CA VAL A 86 -1.15 6.36 8.23
C VAL A 86 0.17 5.57 8.31
N VAL A 87 0.44 4.68 7.35
CA VAL A 87 1.67 3.90 7.30
C VAL A 87 2.90 4.80 7.18
N HIS A 88 2.87 5.79 6.27
CA HIS A 88 3.93 6.79 6.13
C HIS A 88 4.24 7.47 7.47
N THR A 89 3.20 7.93 8.18
CA THR A 89 3.35 8.60 9.48
C THR A 89 3.96 7.67 10.53
N VAL A 90 3.53 6.41 10.59
CA VAL A 90 4.08 5.42 11.53
C VAL A 90 5.54 5.12 11.24
N ILE A 91 5.94 5.01 9.97
CA ILE A 91 7.33 4.75 9.57
C ILE A 91 8.21 5.96 9.88
N ASP A 92 7.76 7.17 9.54
CA ASP A 92 8.49 8.42 9.83
C ASP A 92 8.74 8.61 11.33
N GLN A 93 7.74 8.34 12.18
CA GLN A 93 7.88 8.42 13.64
C GLN A 93 8.86 7.39 14.22
N LYS A 94 9.03 6.24 13.55
CA LYS A 94 9.93 5.17 13.99
C LYS A 94 11.36 5.31 13.47
N THR A 95 11.59 6.28 12.59
CA THR A 95 12.90 6.59 11.99
C THR A 95 13.54 7.83 12.63
N ARG A 96 12.81 8.52 13.52
CA ARG A 96 13.31 9.58 14.41
C ARG A 96 13.65 9.02 15.78
#